data_AF-A0A1X6N7E1-F1
#
_entry.id   AF-A0A1X6N7E1-F1
#
_cell.length_a   1.000
_cell.length_b   1.000
_cell.length_c   1.000
_cell.angle_alpha   90.00
_cell.angle_beta   90.00
_cell.angle_gamma   90.00
#
_symmetry.space_group_name_H-M   'P 1'
#
loop_
_entity.id
_entity.type
_entity.pdbx_description
1 polymer ?
#
loop_
_entity_poly.entity_id
_entity_poly.type
_entity_poly.pdbx_seq_one_letter_code
_entity_poly.pdbx_strand_id
1 'polypeptide(L)' 'ETYGTGLLIFHVVCDCKRISEAERAPAYPAVVLAFLATVSGAYSGGTIRNYYYGLRAWHILHGCPW' A
#
# COMPACT_ATOMS: atom_id res chain seq x y z
N GLU A 1 -10.66 -13.34 -1.95
CA GLU A 1 -9.25 -13.03 -2.28
C GLU A 1 -9.15 -11.54 -2.52
N THR A 2 -8.49 -10.82 -1.62
CA THR A 2 -8.50 -9.34 -1.61
C THR A 2 -7.08 -8.77 -1.45
N TYR A 3 -6.09 -9.66 -1.45
CA TYR A 3 -4.66 -9.34 -1.37
C TYR A 3 -4.21 -8.51 -2.58
N GLY A 4 -4.64 -8.89 -3.79
CA GLY A 4 -4.29 -8.17 -5.03
C GLY A 4 -4.91 -6.78 -5.12
N THR A 5 -6.12 -6.58 -4.56
CA THR A 5 -6.80 -5.29 -4.59
C THR A 5 -6.04 -4.23 -3.79
N GLY A 6 -5.53 -4.57 -2.59
CA GLY A 6 -4.75 -3.63 -1.78
C GLY A 6 -3.47 -3.16 -2.47
N LEU A 7 -2.78 -4.08 -3.15
CA LEU A 7 -1.57 -3.78 -3.91
C LEU A 7 -1.86 -2.88 -5.13
N LEU A 8 -2.93 -3.18 -5.87
CA LEU A 8 -3.34 -2.35 -7.00
C LEU A 8 -3.66 -0.92 -6.56
N ILE A 9 -4.47 -0.75 -5.50
CA ILE A 9 -4.82 0.59 -4.98
C ILE A 9 -3.56 1.31 -4.49
N PHE A 10 -2.61 0.61 -3.87
CA PHE A 10 -1.34 1.21 -3.47
C PHE A 10 -0.55 1.76 -4.66
N HIS A 11 -0.42 1.00 -5.75
CA HIS A 11 0.25 1.48 -6.96
C HIS A 11 -0.46 2.69 -7.57
N VAL A 12 -1.80 2.69 -7.61
CA VAL A 12 -2.59 3.84 -8.07
C VAL A 12 -2.34 5.08 -7.20
N VAL A 13 -2.31 4.92 -5.87
CA VAL A 13 -2.03 6.04 -4.96
C VAL A 13 -0.60 6.56 -5.14
N CYS A 14 0.36 5.67 -5.33
CA CYS A 14 1.75 6.05 -5.60
C CYS A 14 1.88 6.81 -6.93
N ASP A 15 1.18 6.37 -7.98
CA ASP A 15 1.14 7.06 -9.27
C ASP A 15 0.55 8.47 -9.15
N CYS A 16 -0.61 8.61 -8.48
CA CYS A 16 -1.24 9.90 -8.21
C CYS A 16 -0.34 10.86 -7.42
N LYS A 17 0.51 10.33 -6.53
CA LYS A 17 1.47 11.11 -5.73
C LYS A 17 2.82 11.28 -6.40
N ARG A 18 2.99 10.76 -7.63
CA ARG A 18 4.26 10.71 -8.38
C ARG A 18 5.43 10.09 -7.61
N ILE A 19 5.13 9.08 -6.80
CA ILE A 19 6.15 8.29 -6.11
C ILE A 19 6.74 7.32 -7.12
N SER A 20 8.06 7.41 -7.31
CA SER A 20 8.79 6.57 -8.25
C SER A 20 8.76 5.10 -7.81
N GLU A 21 8.80 4.15 -8.75
CA GLU A 21 8.71 2.72 -8.41
C GLU A 21 9.83 2.24 -7.48
N ALA A 22 11.02 2.84 -7.59
CA ALA A 22 12.15 2.58 -6.69
C ALA A 22 11.87 3.01 -5.23
N GLU A 23 10.95 3.96 -5.01
CA GLU A 23 10.54 4.43 -3.69
C GLU A 23 9.30 3.70 -3.16
N ARG A 24 8.65 2.86 -3.99
CA ARG A 24 7.51 2.03 -3.59
C ARG A 24 7.94 0.77 -2.83
N ALA A 25 9.20 0.36 -3.02
CA ALA A 25 9.87 -0.72 -2.30
C ALA A 25 11.34 -0.29 -2.11
N PRO A 26 11.74 0.21 -0.92
CA PRO A 26 11.21 -0.08 0.41
C PRO A 26 9.87 0.59 0.76
N ALA A 27 9.05 -0.06 1.60
CA ALA A 27 7.81 0.52 2.11
C ALA A 27 8.08 1.57 3.21
N TYR A 28 8.70 2.70 2.85
CA TYR A 28 8.98 3.75 3.81
C TYR A 28 7.70 4.14 4.57
N PRO A 29 7.77 4.39 5.90
CA PRO A 29 6.60 4.70 6.70
C PRO A 29 5.82 5.90 6.16
N ALA A 30 6.50 6.88 5.56
CA ALA A 30 5.86 8.02 4.89
C ALA A 30 4.97 7.59 3.71
N VAL A 31 5.41 6.64 2.89
CA VAL A 31 4.65 6.14 1.72
C VAL A 31 3.44 5.34 2.19
N VAL A 32 3.60 4.49 3.21
CA VAL A 32 2.50 3.72 3.80
C VAL A 32 1.47 4.64 4.46
N LEU A 33 1.91 5.67 5.19
CA LEU A 33 1.01 6.67 5.79
C LEU A 33 0.28 7.48 4.71
N ALA A 34 0.96 7.89 3.64
CA ALA A 34 0.34 8.59 2.53
C ALA A 34 -0.72 7.74 1.83
N PHE A 35 -0.49 6.43 1.70
CA PHE A 35 -1.47 5.46 1.23
C PHE A 35 -2.69 5.39 2.17
N LEU A 36 -2.46 5.13 3.47
CA LEU A 36 -3.52 5.01 4.46
C LEU A 36 -4.36 6.28 4.56
N ALA A 37 -3.74 7.46 4.51
CA ALA A 37 -4.43 8.74 4.50
C ALA A 37 -5.31 8.93 3.27
N THR A 38 -4.89 8.40 2.11
CA THR A 38 -5.65 8.52 0.84
C THR A 38 -6.86 7.60 0.81
N VAL A 39 -6.76 6.40 1.39
CA VAL A 39 -7.88 5.44 1.46
C VAL A 39 -8.79 5.66 2.67
N SER A 40 -8.32 6.44 3.65
CA SER A 40 -9.11 6.86 4.81
C SER A 40 -10.31 7.70 4.38
N GLY A 41 -11.50 7.36 4.89
CA GLY A 41 -12.76 8.02 4.52
C GLY A 41 -13.41 7.49 3.23
N ALA A 42 -12.65 6.85 2.33
CA ALA A 42 -13.19 6.20 1.13
C ALA A 42 -13.59 4.74 1.37
N TYR A 43 -12.90 4.05 2.28
CA TYR A 43 -13.12 2.64 2.59
C TYR A 43 -13.34 2.41 4.09
N SER A 44 -14.01 1.30 4.42
CA SER A 44 -14.19 0.89 5.82
C SER A 44 -12.85 0.51 6.47
N GLY A 45 -12.73 0.69 7.79
CA GLY A 45 -11.50 0.36 8.52
C GLY A 45 -11.09 -1.12 8.41
N GLY A 46 -12.06 -2.04 8.24
CA GLY A 46 -11.78 -3.45 7.95
C GLY A 46 -11.11 -3.66 6.60
N THR A 47 -11.58 -2.94 5.57
CA THR A 47 -11.01 -2.97 4.21
C THR A 47 -9.60 -2.40 4.18
N ILE A 48 -9.40 -1.25 4.82
CA ILE A 48 -8.09 -0.58 4.91
C ILE A 48 -7.07 -1.50 5.60
N ARG A 49 -7.47 -2.16 6.68
CA ARG A 49 -6.62 -3.13 7.40
C ARG A 49 -6.24 -4.31 6.52
N ASN A 50 -7.19 -4.82 5.74
CA ASN A 50 -6.93 -5.90 4.81
C ASN A 50 -5.95 -5.48 3.69
N TYR A 51 -6.05 -4.26 3.18
CA TYR A 51 -5.07 -3.72 2.22
C TYR A 51 -3.68 -3.57 2.84
N TYR A 52 -3.59 -3.05 4.07
CA TYR A 52 -2.34 -2.93 4.81
C TYR A 52 -1.62 -4.28 4.99
N TYR A 53 -2.35 -5.31 5.43
CA TYR A 53 -1.76 -6.65 5.58
C TYR A 53 -1.41 -7.29 4.23
N GLY A 54 -2.18 -7.00 3.17
CA GLY A 54 -1.84 -7.40 1.81
C GLY A 54 -0.52 -6.81 1.34
N LEU A 55 -0.33 -5.50 1.55
CA LEU A 55 0.92 -4.80 1.22
C LEU A 55 2.11 -5.33 2.00
N ARG A 56 1.93 -5.58 3.30
CA ARG A 56 2.98 -6.15 4.15
C ARG A 56 3.38 -7.55 3.67
N ALA A 57 2.39 -8.41 3.40
CA ALA A 57 2.66 -9.76 2.92
C ALA A 57 3.39 -9.76 1.57
N TRP A 58 3.01 -8.86 0.66
CA TRP A 58 3.69 -8.71 -0.62
C TRP A 58 5.17 -8.32 -0.44
N HIS A 59 5.48 -7.32 0.40
CA HIS A 59 6.86 -6.91 0.65
C HIS A 59 7.70 -8.06 1.25
N ILE A 60 7.15 -8.76 2.25
CA ILE A 60 7.82 -9.92 2.86
C ILE A 60 8.06 -11.04 1.84
N LEU A 61 7.06 -11.36 1.01
CA LEU A 61 7.13 -12.44 0.02
C LEU A 61 8.17 -12.14 -1.07
N HIS A 62 8.31 -10.87 -1.47
CA HIS A 62 9.25 -10.43 -2.50
C HIS A 62 10.63 -10.05 -1.95
N GLY A 63 10.86 -10.20 -0.64
CA GLY A 63 12.13 -9.84 0.00
C GLY A 63 12.41 -8.34 0.02
N CYS A 64 11.37 -7.51 -0.18
CA CYS A 64 11.48 -6.07 -0.11
C CYS A 64 11.40 -5.60 1.36
N PRO A 65 12.12 -4.54 1.75
CA PRO A 65 12.07 -4.05 3.13
C PRO A 65 10.69 -3.44 3.44
N TRP A 66 10.16 -3.80 4.62
CA TRP A 66 8.89 -3.31 5.17
C TRP A 66 9.13 -2.44 6.40
#